data_AF-A0A7Y0KPX7-F1
#
_entry.id   AF-A0A7Y0KPX7-F1
#
_cell.length_a   1.000
_cell.length_b   1.000
_cell.length_c   1.000
_cell.angle_alpha   90.00
_cell.angle_beta   90.00
_cell.angle_gamma   90.00
#
_symmetry.space_group_name_H-M   'P 1'
#
loop_
_entity.id
_entity.type
_entity.pdbx_description
1 polymer ?
#
loop_
_entity_poly.entity_id
_entity_poly.type
_entity_poly.pdbx_seq_one_letter_code
_entity_poly.pdbx_strand_id
1 'polypeptide(L)' 'MITGSFHWSPTAAHPNDETLLLIHSHQLAKHFTREMNRLWRGAELGVPPGLGADGNSDSSENDIAGTEFQDPLST' A
#
# COMPACT_ATOMS: atom_id res chain seq x y z
N MET A 1 -9.54 -8.49 10.13
CA MET A 1 -8.83 -7.53 9.26
C MET A 1 -8.50 -6.29 10.06
N ILE A 2 -7.41 -5.62 9.70
CA ILE A 2 -7.02 -4.32 10.27
C ILE A 2 -7.27 -3.27 9.19
N THR A 3 -7.86 -2.15 9.55
CA THR A 3 -8.08 -0.99 8.66
C THR A 3 -8.01 0.29 9.48
N GLY A 4 -7.87 1.44 8.82
CA GLY A 4 -7.70 2.71 9.51
C GLY A 4 -7.24 3.82 8.57
N SER A 5 -6.74 4.90 9.15
CA SER A 5 -6.17 6.04 8.43
C SER A 5 -4.66 5.91 8.15
N PHE A 6 -4.01 4.92 8.76
CA PHE A 6 -2.55 4.74 8.71
C PHE A 6 -2.02 4.46 7.30
N HIS A 7 -1.05 5.26 6.87
CA HIS A 7 -0.21 5.01 5.70
C HIS A 7 1.21 4.57 6.11
N TRP A 8 1.97 3.91 5.23
CA TRP A 8 3.37 3.60 5.50
C TRP A 8 4.29 4.80 5.24
N SER A 9 4.24 5.78 6.15
CA SER A 9 5.14 6.93 6.13
C SER A 9 5.71 7.21 7.53
N PRO A 10 6.88 7.87 7.64
CA PRO A 10 7.41 8.33 8.92
C PRO A 10 6.44 9.22 9.68
N THR A 11 5.64 10.02 8.96
CA THR A 11 4.65 10.92 9.53
C THR A 11 3.43 10.19 10.12
N ALA A 12 2.91 9.17 9.44
CA ALA A 12 1.86 8.31 9.99
C ALA A 12 2.36 7.42 11.15
N ALA A 13 3.65 7.06 11.15
CA ALA A 13 4.26 6.22 12.18
C ALA A 13 4.53 6.95 13.51
N HIS A 14 4.72 8.28 13.49
CA HIS A 14 5.16 9.02 14.67
C HIS A 14 4.34 10.30 14.98
N PRO A 15 4.33 11.35 14.15
CA PRO A 15 3.68 12.61 14.52
C PRO A 15 2.16 12.66 14.30
N ASN A 16 1.60 11.89 13.36
CA ASN A 16 0.17 11.96 13.08
C ASN A 16 -0.66 11.11 14.07
N ASP A 17 -1.83 11.62 14.42
CA ASP A 17 -2.83 10.88 15.19
C ASP A 17 -3.60 9.92 14.29
N GLU A 18 -3.06 8.71 14.13
CA GLU A 18 -3.68 7.65 13.33
C GLU A 18 -4.66 6.79 14.15
N THR A 19 -5.74 6.31 13.52
CA THR A 19 -6.70 5.40 14.14
C THR A 19 -6.72 4.04 13.43
N LEU A 20 -6.61 2.96 14.19
CA LEU A 20 -6.73 1.58 13.70
C LEU A 20 -7.97 0.89 14.27
N LEU A 21 -8.64 0.11 13.41
CA LEU A 21 -9.79 -0.72 13.74
C LEU A 21 -9.45 -2.19 13.48
N LEU A 22 -9.63 -3.03 14.51
CA LEU A 22 -9.56 -4.47 14.38
C LEU A 22 -10.97 -5.05 14.23
N ILE A 23 -11.26 -5.61 13.05
CA ILE A 23 -12.58 -6.19 12.74
C ILE A 23 -12.48 -7.72 12.64
N HIS A 24 -13.20 -8.41 13.52
CA HIS A 24 -13.35 -9.87 13.52
C HIS A 24 -14.62 -10.30 12.77
N SER A 25 -14.57 -10.32 11.43
CA SER A 25 -15.66 -10.81 10.59
C SER A 25 -15.13 -11.57 9.38
N HIS A 26 -15.51 -12.84 9.27
CA HIS A 26 -15.10 -13.70 8.16
C HIS A 26 -15.68 -13.22 6.82
N GLN A 27 -16.96 -12.82 6.81
CA GLN A 27 -17.62 -12.35 5.60
C GLN A 27 -16.98 -11.07 5.07
N LEU A 28 -16.68 -10.11 5.96
CA LEU A 28 -16.04 -8.86 5.56
C LEU A 28 -14.64 -9.12 5.00
N ALA A 29 -13.84 -9.96 5.68
CA ALA A 29 -12.51 -10.33 5.19
C ALA A 29 -12.59 -10.95 3.78
N LYS A 30 -13.52 -11.88 3.55
CA LYS A 30 -13.74 -12.50 2.24
C LYS A 30 -14.10 -11.48 1.16
N HIS A 31 -14.92 -10.49 1.49
CA HIS A 31 -15.33 -9.44 0.55
C HIS A 31 -14.16 -8.51 0.21
N PHE A 32 -13.41 -8.09 1.22
CA PHE A 32 -12.22 -7.25 1.05
C PHE A 32 -11.17 -7.95 0.17
N THR A 33 -10.82 -9.21 0.46
CA THR A 33 -9.86 -9.97 -0.35
C THR A 33 -10.30 -10.10 -1.81
N ARG A 34 -11.59 -10.34 -2.06
CA ARG A 34 -12.11 -10.43 -3.43
C ARG A 34 -11.91 -9.13 -4.20
N GLU A 35 -12.18 -7.99 -3.55
CA GLU A 35 -12.04 -6.68 -4.20
C GLU A 35 -10.58 -6.30 -4.41
N MET A 36 -9.71 -6.52 -3.42
CA MET A 36 -8.27 -6.30 -3.59
C MET A 36 -7.70 -7.15 -4.73
N ASN A 37 -8.10 -8.42 -4.83
CA ASN A 37 -7.70 -9.28 -5.95
C ASN A 37 -8.22 -8.77 -7.31
N ARG A 38 -9.41 -8.15 -7.34
CA ARG A 38 -9.96 -7.55 -8.57
C ARG A 38 -9.14 -6.35 -9.01
N LEU A 39 -8.77 -5.48 -8.07
CA LEU A 39 -7.93 -4.31 -8.33
C LEU A 39 -6.52 -4.73 -8.76
N TRP A 40 -5.95 -5.73 -8.08
CA TRP A 40 -4.60 -6.22 -8.35
C TRP A 40 -4.43 -6.76 -9.78
N ARG A 41 -5.43 -7.50 -10.28
CA ARG A 41 -5.40 -8.05 -11.66
C ARG A 41 -5.34 -6.99 -12.76
N GLY A 42 -5.73 -5.75 -12.48
CA GLY A 42 -5.73 -4.66 -13.45
C GLY A 42 -4.70 -3.57 -13.15
N ALA A 43 -3.79 -3.80 -12.18
CA ALA A 43 -2.82 -2.80 -11.79
C ALA A 43 -1.62 -2.78 -12.75
N GLU A 44 -1.22 -1.57 -13.16
CA GLU A 44 0.09 -1.35 -13.76
C GLU A 44 1.12 -1.23 -12.63
N LEU A 45 2.13 -2.10 -12.65
CA LEU A 45 3.16 -2.15 -11.62
C LEU A 45 4.43 -1.42 -12.07
N GLY A 46 5.13 -0.81 -11.11
CA GLY A 46 6.38 -0.10 -11.36
C GLY A 46 6.21 1.40 -11.60
N VAL A 47 7.32 2.07 -11.89
CA VAL A 47 7.33 3.52 -12.17
C VAL A 47 6.91 3.74 -13.62
N PRO A 48 5.91 4.60 -13.90
CA PRO A 48 5.50 4.89 -15.27
C PRO A 48 6.67 5.42 -16.11
N PRO A 49 6.77 5.03 -17.40
CA PRO A 49 7.83 5.53 -18.27
C PRO A 49 7.73 7.07 -18.40
N GLY A 50 8.68 7.79 -17.79
CA GLY A 50 8.73 9.26 -17.81
C GLY A 50 8.91 9.93 -16.45
N LEU A 51 8.72 9.22 -15.34
CA LEU A 51 8.84 9.76 -13.97
C LEU A 51 10.21 9.54 -13.30
N GLY A 52 11.22 9.11 -14.05
CA GLY A 52 12.55 8.81 -13.52
C GLY A 52 13.63 9.78 -13.98
N ALA A 53 13.55 11.09 -13.70
CA ALA A 53 14.69 12.01 -13.89
C ALA A 53 14.57 13.45 -13.31
N ASP A 54 13.73 13.78 -12.33
CA ASP A 54 13.80 15.11 -11.69
C ASP A 54 14.19 15.04 -10.20
N GLY A 55 15.48 15.31 -9.97
CA GLY A 55 16.16 15.26 -8.68
C GLY A 55 15.76 16.35 -7.70
N ASN A 56 14.54 16.28 -7.15
CA ASN A 56 14.17 16.99 -5.93
C ASN A 56 13.27 16.10 -5.06
N SER A 57 13.88 15.08 -4.45
CA SER A 57 13.18 14.17 -3.54
C SER A 57 13.01 14.83 -2.18
N ASP A 58 11.79 15.26 -1.86
CA ASP A 58 11.31 15.10 -0.50
C ASP A 58 11.30 13.59 -0.21
N SER A 59 12.40 13.12 0.36
CA SER A 59 12.70 11.69 0.56
C SER A 59 11.87 11.07 1.68
N SER A 60 11.01 11.84 2.35
CA SER A 60 10.22 11.36 3.49
C SER A 60 8.99 10.54 3.09
N GLU A 61 8.53 10.62 1.83
CA GLU A 61 7.36 9.88 1.35
C GLU A 61 7.68 8.67 0.46
N ASN A 62 8.95 8.45 0.07
CA ASN A 62 9.35 7.46 -0.93
C ASN A 62 10.16 6.25 -0.40
N ASP A 63 10.12 5.97 0.91
CA ASP A 63 10.79 4.80 1.52
C ASP A 63 10.25 3.43 1.06
N ILE A 64 9.25 3.40 0.17
CA ILE A 64 8.70 2.17 -0.43
C ILE A 64 9.62 1.57 -1.52
N ALA A 65 10.61 2.33 -2.02
CA ALA A 65 11.45 1.93 -3.16
C ALA A 65 12.43 0.76 -2.89
N GLY A 66 12.52 0.25 -1.65
CA GLY A 66 13.48 -0.78 -1.27
C GLY A 66 12.93 -2.21 -1.12
N THR A 67 11.62 -2.44 -1.29
CA THR A 67 11.05 -3.78 -1.14
C THR A 67 10.80 -4.38 -2.52
N GLU A 68 11.56 -5.41 -2.92
CA GLU A 68 11.19 -6.22 -4.08
C GLU A 68 9.77 -6.76 -3.86
N PHE A 69 8.81 -6.22 -4.62
CA PHE A 69 7.44 -6.67 -4.57
C PHE A 69 7.35 -8.02 -5.29
N GLN A 70 7.31 -9.12 -4.52
CA GLN A 70 7.00 -10.44 -5.06
C GLN A 70 5.51 -10.51 -5.37
N ASP A 71 5.16 -10.77 -6.63
CA ASP A 71 3.76 -10.98 -7.04
C ASP A 71 3.20 -12.23 -6.35
N PRO A 72 2.22 -12.10 -5.43
CA PRO A 72 1.66 -13.22 -4.70
C PRO A 72 0.81 -14.15 -5.57
N LEU A 73 0.59 -13.83 -6.86
CA LEU A 73 -0.18 -14.62 -7.81
C LEU A 73 0.66 -15.29 -8.91
N SER A 74 1.99 -15.21 -8.86
CA SER A 74 2.84 -15.95 -9.80
C SER A 74 2.92 -17.44 -9.41
N THR A 75 2.03 -18.27 -9.95
CA THR A 75 2.21 -19.72 -10.04
C THR A 75 1.84 -20.19 -11.44
#